data_AF-N8YQ66-F1
#
_entry.id   AF-N8YQ66-F1
#
_cell.length_a   1.000
_cell.length_b   1.000
_cell.length_c   1.000
_cell.angle_alpha   90.00
_cell.angle_beta   90.00
_cell.angle_gamma   90.00
#
_symmetry.space_group_name_H-M   'P 1'
#
loop_
_entity.id
_entity.type
_entity.pdbx_description
1 polymer ?
#
loop_
_entity_poly.entity_id
_entity_poly.type
_entity_poly.pdbx_seq_one_letter_code
_entity_poly.pdbx_strand_id
1 'polypeptide(L)'
;MKKTKILLLLSLTLLGTSCSKFQGEDEKNNMINFKDTKNICLGRIEFTVPKETDVKFGTFSFDGSDFEIVEDVTTLDQYDQFIKDKIENLKKQQHETEGSLLKFEKMGSLKLNQRSISHIIIYRNNKFTSSQFNIDAYIYLNRKLIKIKSRADDDKLIDALISAENIIKNFKLKPSKGPNQAGLCWKDYFIADDMTENRFFLSEAFLFFPSYPEVMVSIENRARVESDTPIIQMIQKNREQIPEELKKVFKVSDIRSGSREINGLKGEEVMTHYQQRLSFGRGFESGVWQYLGTLDDPTDSYIFRLRKCR
;
A
#
# COMPACT_ATOMS: atom_id res chain seq x y z
N MET A 1 10.67 24.78 24.05
CA MET A 1 10.02 25.10 22.76
C MET A 1 8.87 24.13 22.53
N LYS A 2 7.63 24.64 22.43
CA LYS A 2 6.41 23.84 22.26
C LYS A 2 6.45 23.17 20.88
N LYS A 3 6.51 21.83 20.85
CA LYS A 3 6.39 21.03 19.62
C LYS A 3 4.92 21.03 19.18
N THR A 4 4.61 21.81 18.15
CA THR A 4 3.30 21.80 17.50
C THR A 4 3.11 20.47 16.79
N LYS A 5 2.26 19.59 17.34
CA LYS A 5 1.84 18.37 16.66
C LYS A 5 0.84 18.76 15.57
N ILE A 6 1.24 18.67 14.30
CA ILE A 6 0.33 18.77 13.16
C ILE A 6 -0.36 17.40 13.04
N LEU A 7 -1.60 17.32 13.54
CA LEU A 7 -2.48 16.18 13.34
C LEU A 7 -3.26 16.46 12.05
N LEU A 8 -2.86 15.84 10.95
CA LEU A 8 -3.46 16.07 9.63
C LEU A 8 -4.70 15.16 9.48
N LEU A 9 -5.86 15.65 9.92
CA LEU A 9 -7.15 15.00 9.67
C LEU A 9 -7.52 15.18 8.19
N LEU A 10 -7.40 14.11 7.41
CA LEU A 10 -7.72 14.10 5.98
C LEU A 10 -9.21 13.75 5.80
N SER A 11 -10.07 14.76 5.84
CA SER A 11 -11.45 14.65 5.36
C SER A 11 -11.44 14.67 3.83
N LEU A 12 -11.43 13.51 3.19
CA LEU A 12 -11.50 13.41 1.73
C LEU A 12 -12.97 13.66 1.30
N THR A 13 -13.32 14.92 1.02
CA THR A 13 -14.63 15.24 0.44
C THR A 13 -14.67 14.75 -1.02
N LEU A 14 -15.33 13.62 -1.25
CA LEU A 14 -15.81 13.22 -2.58
C LEU A 14 -16.93 14.19 -2.99
N LEU A 15 -16.55 15.37 -3.48
CA LEU A 15 -17.51 16.26 -4.13
C LEU A 15 -17.98 15.59 -5.42
N GLY A 16 -19.27 15.30 -5.46
CA GLY A 16 -19.96 14.68 -6.57
C GLY A 16 -19.90 15.54 -7.82
N THR A 17 -19.31 14.99 -8.87
CA THR A 17 -19.85 15.16 -10.21
C THR A 17 -20.50 13.82 -10.57
N SER A 18 -21.80 13.89 -10.76
CA SER A 18 -22.78 12.82 -10.92
C SER A 18 -22.39 11.81 -12.00
N CYS A 19 -22.09 10.57 -11.62
CA CYS A 19 -22.13 9.41 -12.50
C CYS A 19 -23.55 8.82 -12.53
N SER A 20 -24.57 9.63 -12.81
CA SER A 20 -25.94 9.16 -13.08
C SER A 20 -26.80 10.33 -13.51
N LYS A 21 -27.23 10.38 -14.78
CA LYS A 21 -28.53 10.97 -15.11
C LYS A 21 -29.49 9.79 -15.28
N PHE A 22 -30.10 9.38 -14.17
CA PHE A 22 -31.35 8.65 -14.21
C PHE A 22 -32.44 9.71 -14.42
N GLN A 23 -33.25 9.58 -15.46
CA GLN A 23 -34.42 10.45 -15.63
C GLN A 23 -35.45 10.11 -14.54
N GLY A 24 -35.85 11.10 -13.76
CA GLY A 24 -37.00 11.02 -12.84
C GLY A 24 -36.65 11.26 -11.37
N GLU A 25 -37.08 12.42 -10.86
CA GLU A 25 -37.45 12.86 -9.49
C GLU A 25 -36.76 12.34 -8.19
N ASP A 26 -35.80 11.41 -8.21
CA ASP A 26 -35.15 10.87 -6.99
C ASP A 26 -33.72 11.40 -6.75
N GLU A 27 -33.43 12.66 -7.09
CA GLU A 27 -32.09 13.28 -6.93
C GLU A 27 -31.66 13.50 -5.47
N LYS A 28 -32.52 13.26 -4.46
CA LYS A 28 -32.18 13.48 -3.05
C LYS A 28 -31.65 12.25 -2.29
N ASN A 29 -31.72 11.04 -2.84
CA ASN A 29 -31.38 9.81 -2.10
C ASN A 29 -30.14 9.04 -2.58
N ASN A 30 -29.55 9.39 -3.72
CA ASN A 30 -28.42 8.64 -4.29
C ASN A 30 -27.10 9.42 -4.25
N MET A 31 -26.74 9.98 -3.08
CA MET A 31 -25.38 10.48 -2.83
C MET A 31 -24.65 9.57 -1.84
N ILE A 32 -23.37 9.28 -2.10
CA ILE A 32 -22.51 8.52 -1.18
C ILE A 32 -22.66 9.12 0.22
N ASN A 33 -23.05 8.29 1.20
CA ASN A 33 -23.42 8.77 2.50
C ASN A 33 -22.18 9.05 3.36
N PHE A 34 -21.75 10.30 3.39
CA PHE A 34 -20.67 10.77 4.26
C PHE A 34 -21.13 11.19 5.68
N LYS A 35 -22.38 10.91 6.07
CA LYS A 35 -22.85 11.18 7.44
C LYS A 35 -22.40 10.11 8.44
N ASP A 36 -22.30 8.85 8.02
CA ASP A 36 -21.75 7.75 8.82
C ASP A 36 -20.46 7.25 8.16
N THR A 37 -19.33 7.53 8.79
CA THR A 37 -18.00 7.31 8.21
C THR A 37 -17.10 6.52 9.13
N LYS A 38 -16.03 5.98 8.54
CA LYS A 38 -14.91 5.37 9.26
C LYS A 38 -13.60 5.93 8.74
N ASN A 39 -12.61 6.00 9.61
CA ASN A 39 -11.26 6.37 9.22
C ASN A 39 -10.43 5.15 8.85
N ILE A 40 -9.68 5.28 7.76
CA ILE A 40 -8.72 4.31 7.28
C ILE A 40 -7.33 4.92 7.42
N CYS A 41 -6.39 4.13 7.94
CA CYS A 41 -4.99 4.52 8.02
C CYS A 41 -4.22 3.63 7.05
N LEU A 42 -3.45 4.24 6.14
CA LEU A 42 -2.74 3.58 5.06
C LEU A 42 -1.36 4.25 4.90
N GLY A 43 -0.28 3.50 5.10
CA GLY A 43 1.06 4.08 5.09
C GLY A 43 1.14 5.22 6.10
N ARG A 44 1.49 6.42 5.64
CA ARG A 44 1.64 7.63 6.47
C ARG A 44 0.42 8.55 6.41
N ILE A 45 -0.66 8.14 5.74
CA ILE A 45 -1.88 8.93 5.61
C ILE A 45 -3.06 8.29 6.35
N GLU A 46 -3.98 9.14 6.80
CA GLU A 46 -5.31 8.75 7.23
C GLU A 46 -6.31 9.32 6.21
N PHE A 47 -7.45 8.67 6.00
CA PHE A 47 -8.53 9.25 5.21
C PHE A 47 -9.87 8.69 5.66
N THR A 48 -10.90 9.50 5.52
CA THR A 48 -12.27 9.13 5.89
C THR A 48 -13.03 8.57 4.68
N VAL A 49 -13.73 7.45 4.89
CA VAL A 49 -14.61 6.81 3.90
C VAL A 49 -15.98 6.55 4.52
N PRO A 50 -17.04 6.41 3.71
CA PRO A 50 -18.32 5.90 4.18
C PRO A 50 -18.17 4.57 4.91
N LYS A 51 -19.01 4.33 5.91
CA LYS A 51 -18.90 3.13 6.74
C LYS A 51 -19.10 1.84 5.94
N GLU A 52 -19.96 1.88 4.93
CA GLU A 52 -20.25 0.77 4.02
C GLU A 52 -19.09 0.42 3.08
N THR A 53 -18.08 1.29 2.94
CA THR A 53 -16.97 1.06 2.02
C THR A 53 -16.22 -0.22 2.39
N ASP A 54 -16.13 -1.17 1.46
CA ASP A 54 -15.25 -2.32 1.58
C ASP A 54 -13.83 -1.90 1.19
N VAL A 55 -12.87 -2.16 2.07
CA VAL A 55 -11.48 -1.71 1.93
C VAL A 55 -10.59 -2.93 1.79
N LYS A 56 -10.00 -3.10 0.61
CA LYS A 56 -9.02 -4.15 0.34
C LYS A 56 -7.63 -3.55 0.29
N PHE A 57 -6.79 -3.91 1.25
CA PHE A 57 -5.39 -3.50 1.26
C PHE A 57 -4.61 -4.27 0.19
N GLY A 58 -3.87 -3.54 -0.64
CA GLY A 58 -2.99 -4.07 -1.67
C GLY A 58 -1.58 -4.31 -1.17
N THR A 59 -0.60 -4.00 -2.01
CA THR A 59 0.82 -4.15 -1.70
C THR A 59 1.21 -3.29 -0.51
N PHE A 60 2.05 -3.84 0.36
CA PHE A 60 2.70 -3.09 1.42
C PHE A 60 4.17 -3.49 1.49
N SER A 61 5.04 -2.49 1.37
CA SER A 61 6.48 -2.66 1.55
C SER A 61 7.05 -1.52 2.37
N PHE A 62 8.10 -1.81 3.13
CA PHE A 62 8.80 -0.85 3.96
C PHE A 62 10.25 -1.27 4.10
N ASP A 63 11.16 -0.32 3.89
CA ASP A 63 12.60 -0.49 4.05
C ASP A 63 13.15 -1.72 3.29
N GLY A 64 12.78 -1.80 2.01
CA GLY A 64 13.19 -2.90 1.11
C GLY A 64 12.55 -4.27 1.41
N SER A 65 11.55 -4.31 2.27
CA SER A 65 10.89 -5.54 2.70
C SER A 65 9.41 -5.56 2.35
N ASP A 66 8.94 -6.66 1.76
CA ASP A 66 7.53 -6.88 1.42
C ASP A 66 6.81 -7.62 2.54
N PHE A 67 5.54 -7.26 2.79
CA PHE A 67 4.75 -7.85 3.86
C PHE A 67 3.55 -8.63 3.32
N GLU A 68 3.30 -9.79 3.91
CA GLU A 68 2.12 -10.60 3.63
C GLU A 68 1.53 -11.20 4.90
N ILE A 69 0.23 -11.48 4.86
CA ILE A 69 -0.44 -12.27 5.90
C ILE A 69 -0.57 -13.69 5.37
N VAL A 70 -0.09 -14.66 6.15
CA VAL A 70 -0.30 -16.09 5.90
C VAL A 70 -1.61 -16.47 6.59
N GLU A 71 -2.70 -16.48 5.82
CA GLU A 71 -4.07 -16.60 6.35
C GLU A 71 -4.34 -17.96 7.02
N ASP A 72 -3.65 -19.03 6.61
CA ASP A 72 -3.89 -20.40 7.12
C ASP A 72 -3.27 -20.67 8.50
N VAL A 73 -2.48 -19.74 9.05
CA VAL A 73 -1.80 -19.90 10.34
C VAL A 73 -2.46 -18.98 11.38
N THR A 74 -3.29 -19.59 12.22
CA THR A 74 -4.12 -18.88 13.21
C THR A 74 -3.78 -19.22 14.67
N THR A 75 -3.09 -20.33 14.93
CA THR A 75 -2.67 -20.75 16.29
C THR A 75 -1.15 -20.76 16.44
N LEU A 76 -0.66 -20.77 17.70
CA LEU A 76 0.77 -20.89 17.98
C LEU A 76 1.33 -22.25 17.53
N ASP A 77 0.59 -23.34 17.74
CA ASP A 77 1.02 -24.67 17.28
C ASP A 77 1.17 -24.72 15.75
N GLN A 78 0.22 -24.11 15.03
CA GLN A 78 0.32 -23.97 13.56
C GLN A 78 1.53 -23.13 13.17
N TYR A 79 1.83 -22.06 13.91
CA TYR A 79 3.01 -21.25 13.68
C TYR A 79 4.31 -22.05 13.90
N ASP A 80 4.43 -22.75 15.03
CA ASP A 80 5.62 -23.54 15.36
C ASP A 80 5.85 -24.64 14.32
N GLN A 81 4.78 -25.32 13.90
CA GLN A 81 4.83 -26.31 12.85
C GLN A 81 5.23 -25.69 11.51
N PHE A 82 4.65 -24.54 11.14
CA PHE A 82 4.99 -23.83 9.90
C PHE A 82 6.48 -23.45 9.85
N ILE A 83 7.00 -22.89 10.94
CA ILE A 83 8.41 -22.51 11.05
C ILE A 83 9.31 -23.75 10.98
N LYS A 84 8.99 -24.80 11.74
CA LYS A 84 9.72 -26.07 11.73
C LYS A 84 9.76 -26.69 10.34
N ASP A 85 8.63 -26.77 9.64
CA ASP A 85 8.55 -27.33 8.29
C ASP A 85 9.40 -26.54 7.30
N LYS A 86 9.37 -25.20 7.38
CA LYS A 86 10.22 -24.33 6.55
C LYS A 86 11.71 -24.60 6.78
N ILE A 87 12.12 -24.70 8.05
CA ILE A 87 13.52 -24.96 8.44
C ILE A 87 13.95 -26.35 7.97
N GLU A 88 13.16 -27.39 8.24
CA GLU A 88 13.49 -28.77 7.85
C GLU A 88 13.55 -28.92 6.33
N ASN A 89 12.63 -28.27 5.61
CA ASN A 89 12.64 -28.28 4.15
C ASN A 89 13.93 -27.64 3.60
N LEU A 90 14.35 -26.49 4.13
CA LEU A 90 15.57 -25.82 3.71
C LEU A 90 16.85 -26.58 4.10
N LYS A 91 16.86 -27.29 5.24
CA LYS A 91 17.97 -28.17 5.66
C LYS A 91 18.14 -29.37 4.73
N LYS A 92 17.04 -29.90 4.18
CA LYS A 92 17.05 -31.05 3.25
C LYS A 92 17.52 -30.67 1.85
N GLN A 93 17.28 -29.43 1.41
CA GLN A 93 17.71 -28.96 0.10
C GLN A 93 19.19 -28.58 0.10
N GLN A 94 19.92 -28.98 -0.96
CA GLN A 94 21.35 -28.74 -1.10
C GLN A 94 21.63 -27.63 -2.12
N HIS A 95 22.50 -26.70 -1.73
CA HIS A 95 23.30 -25.85 -2.59
C HIS A 95 24.41 -26.67 -3.26
N GLU A 96 24.76 -26.30 -4.49
CA GLU A 96 25.80 -27.01 -5.25
C GLU A 96 27.17 -26.99 -4.57
N THR A 97 27.50 -25.89 -3.87
CA THR A 97 28.83 -25.68 -3.29
C THR A 97 28.85 -25.39 -1.78
N GLU A 98 27.71 -25.12 -1.16
CA GLU A 98 27.65 -24.58 0.22
C GLU A 98 26.87 -25.48 1.19
N GLY A 99 26.57 -26.74 0.81
CA GLY A 99 25.77 -27.65 1.61
C GLY A 99 24.31 -27.23 1.67
N SER A 100 23.71 -27.10 2.86
CA SER A 100 22.29 -26.75 3.02
C SER A 100 21.93 -25.37 2.44
N LEU A 101 20.70 -25.22 1.91
CA LEU A 101 20.15 -23.91 1.52
C LEU A 101 19.92 -23.00 2.75
N LEU A 102 19.54 -23.57 3.91
CA LEU A 102 19.45 -22.84 5.16
C LEU A 102 20.85 -22.41 5.62
N LYS A 103 21.02 -21.13 5.94
CA LYS A 103 22.29 -20.57 6.42
C LYS A 103 22.22 -20.09 7.85
N PHE A 104 21.10 -19.53 8.26
CA PHE A 104 20.95 -18.98 9.59
C PHE A 104 19.48 -18.93 9.99
N GLU A 105 19.22 -19.18 11.27
CA GLU A 105 17.92 -19.02 11.89
C GLU A 105 18.08 -18.42 13.29
N LYS A 106 17.15 -17.54 13.69
CA LYS A 106 17.10 -17.01 15.05
C LYS A 106 15.69 -16.61 15.43
N MET A 107 15.44 -16.52 16.74
CA MET A 107 14.29 -15.80 17.27
C MET A 107 14.47 -14.30 17.02
N GLY A 108 13.40 -13.62 16.62
CA GLY A 108 13.41 -12.17 16.44
C GLY A 108 13.18 -11.41 17.75
N SER A 109 13.44 -10.11 17.73
CA SER A 109 13.43 -9.26 18.94
C SER A 109 12.05 -8.74 19.38
N LEU A 110 10.94 -9.38 18.98
CA LEU A 110 9.59 -8.89 19.26
C LEU A 110 9.30 -8.84 20.77
N LYS A 111 8.85 -7.68 21.28
CA LYS A 111 8.56 -7.46 22.71
C LYS A 111 7.13 -6.94 22.90
N LEU A 112 6.12 -7.81 22.77
CA LEU A 112 4.72 -7.42 22.96
C LEU A 112 4.02 -8.16 24.10
N ASN A 113 4.20 -9.48 24.21
CA ASN A 113 3.73 -10.34 25.32
C ASN A 113 4.17 -11.81 25.09
N GLN A 114 3.83 -12.72 26.00
CA GLN A 114 4.10 -14.16 25.90
C GLN A 114 3.36 -14.89 24.74
N ARG A 115 2.46 -14.22 24.03
CA ARG A 115 1.66 -14.81 22.92
C ARG A 115 2.04 -14.25 21.55
N SER A 116 3.11 -13.46 21.50
CA SER A 116 3.66 -12.92 20.27
C SER A 116 5.08 -13.43 20.12
N ILE A 117 5.40 -13.97 18.96
CA ILE A 117 6.68 -14.60 18.68
C ILE A 117 7.16 -14.17 17.29
N SER A 118 8.47 -14.09 17.12
CA SER A 118 9.05 -13.86 15.81
C SER A 118 10.26 -14.73 15.54
N HIS A 119 10.49 -15.02 14.27
CA HIS A 119 11.61 -15.80 13.76
C HIS A 119 12.19 -15.11 12.54
N ILE A 120 13.50 -15.22 12.36
CA ILE A 120 14.19 -14.80 11.14
C ILE A 120 14.90 -16.02 10.58
N ILE A 121 14.71 -16.27 9.28
CA ILE A 121 15.31 -17.39 8.54
C ILE A 121 16.03 -16.82 7.32
N ILE A 122 17.32 -17.15 7.18
CA ILE A 122 18.18 -16.72 6.07
C ILE A 122 18.62 -17.95 5.26
N TYR A 123 18.46 -17.87 3.95
CA TYR A 123 18.72 -19.00 3.06
C TYR A 123 19.07 -18.57 1.63
N ARG A 124 19.70 -19.47 0.88
CA ARG A 124 19.87 -19.33 -0.58
C ARG A 124 18.56 -19.69 -1.29
N ASN A 125 18.19 -18.92 -2.31
CA ASN A 125 16.91 -19.10 -3.00
C ASN A 125 16.77 -20.47 -3.69
N ASN A 126 17.87 -20.97 -4.27
CA ASN A 126 17.92 -22.27 -4.94
C ASN A 126 19.36 -22.82 -4.93
N LYS A 127 19.54 -24.00 -5.52
CA LYS A 127 20.82 -24.71 -5.53
C LYS A 127 22.00 -24.01 -6.20
N PHE A 128 21.74 -22.98 -7.01
CA PHE A 128 22.75 -22.29 -7.82
C PHE A 128 22.97 -20.82 -7.40
N THR A 129 22.20 -20.33 -6.42
CA THR A 129 22.27 -18.91 -6.02
C THR A 129 23.41 -18.73 -5.04
N SER A 130 24.50 -18.08 -5.47
CA SER A 130 25.72 -17.89 -4.66
C SER A 130 25.99 -16.46 -4.22
N SER A 131 25.26 -15.46 -4.73
CA SER A 131 25.52 -14.04 -4.47
C SER A 131 24.43 -13.31 -3.69
N GLN A 132 23.33 -14.01 -3.38
CA GLN A 132 22.14 -13.43 -2.76
C GLN A 132 21.55 -14.34 -1.70
N PHE A 133 21.02 -13.70 -0.65
CA PHE A 133 20.24 -14.34 0.40
C PHE A 133 18.80 -13.84 0.35
N ASN A 134 17.87 -14.77 0.60
CA ASN A 134 16.53 -14.44 1.03
C ASN A 134 16.51 -14.37 2.56
N ILE A 135 15.84 -13.35 3.08
CA ILE A 135 15.61 -13.16 4.51
C ILE A 135 14.10 -13.17 4.71
N ASP A 136 13.61 -14.25 5.31
CA ASP A 136 12.21 -14.35 5.72
C ASP A 136 12.13 -14.06 7.21
N ALA A 137 11.50 -12.94 7.58
CA ALA A 137 11.11 -12.67 8.96
C ALA A 137 9.62 -13.01 9.16
N TYR A 138 9.30 -13.61 10.29
CA TYR A 138 7.98 -14.08 10.64
C TYR A 138 7.57 -13.45 11.95
N ILE A 139 6.37 -12.88 12.01
CA ILE A 139 5.77 -12.32 13.22
C ILE A 139 4.42 -12.98 13.40
N TYR A 140 4.24 -13.73 14.49
CA TYR A 140 2.92 -14.17 14.91
C TYR A 140 2.37 -13.18 15.94
N LEU A 141 1.28 -12.50 15.58
CA LEU A 141 0.66 -11.48 16.40
C LEU A 141 -0.84 -11.48 16.15
N ASN A 142 -1.63 -11.44 17.24
CA ASN A 142 -3.09 -11.42 17.19
C ASN A 142 -3.71 -12.52 16.31
N ARG A 143 -3.23 -13.77 16.50
CA ARG A 143 -3.72 -14.96 15.78
C ARG A 143 -3.54 -14.90 14.26
N LYS A 144 -2.55 -14.15 13.80
CA LYS A 144 -2.16 -14.09 12.40
C LYS A 144 -0.65 -14.19 12.29
N LEU A 145 -0.20 -14.88 11.25
CA LEU A 145 1.20 -14.89 10.85
C LEU A 145 1.43 -13.83 9.78
N ILE A 146 2.33 -12.90 10.07
CA ILE A 146 2.86 -11.93 9.13
C ILE A 146 4.21 -12.45 8.67
N LYS A 147 4.38 -12.54 7.35
CA LYS A 147 5.67 -12.83 6.74
C LYS A 147 6.22 -11.55 6.10
N ILE A 148 7.49 -11.29 6.37
CA ILE A 148 8.27 -10.16 5.88
C ILE A 148 9.37 -10.76 5.00
N LYS A 149 9.42 -10.36 3.73
CA LYS A 149 10.34 -10.89 2.73
C LYS A 149 11.33 -9.80 2.35
N SER A 150 12.61 -10.10 2.49
CA SER A 150 13.69 -9.22 2.06
C SER A 150 14.74 -10.02 1.30
N ARG A 151 15.58 -9.31 0.55
CA ARG A 151 16.74 -9.89 -0.13
C ARG A 151 17.96 -9.04 0.14
N ALA A 152 19.12 -9.69 0.18
CA ALA A 152 20.39 -9.00 0.32
C ALA A 152 21.46 -9.71 -0.50
N ASP A 153 22.31 -8.93 -1.14
CA ASP A 153 23.59 -9.43 -1.62
C ASP A 153 24.49 -9.78 -0.41
N ASP A 154 25.50 -10.61 -0.63
CA ASP A 154 26.36 -11.14 0.45
C ASP A 154 27.01 -10.04 1.31
N ASP A 155 27.41 -8.92 0.71
CA ASP A 155 28.00 -7.76 1.39
C ASP A 155 26.98 -6.89 2.15
N LYS A 156 25.68 -7.06 1.87
CA LYS A 156 24.57 -6.33 2.51
C LYS A 156 23.77 -7.16 3.50
N LEU A 157 24.14 -8.43 3.70
CA LEU A 157 23.39 -9.34 4.56
C LEU A 157 23.22 -8.82 5.99
N ILE A 158 24.27 -8.26 6.58
CA ILE A 158 24.23 -7.74 7.95
C ILE A 158 23.30 -6.53 8.05
N ASP A 159 23.39 -5.60 7.10
CA ASP A 159 22.53 -4.41 7.05
C ASP A 159 21.05 -4.81 6.93
N ALA A 160 20.74 -5.76 6.04
CA ALA A 160 19.39 -6.26 5.85
C ALA A 160 18.87 -7.00 7.08
N LEU A 161 19.71 -7.74 7.81
CA LEU A 161 19.34 -8.38 9.07
C LEU A 161 19.02 -7.33 10.16
N ILE A 162 19.81 -6.25 10.24
CA ILE A 162 19.56 -5.14 11.16
C ILE A 162 18.23 -4.45 10.81
N SER A 163 17.96 -4.21 9.53
CA SER A 163 16.69 -3.65 9.06
C SER A 163 15.51 -4.55 9.45
N ALA A 164 15.57 -5.86 9.16
CA ALA A 164 14.53 -6.82 9.54
C ALA A 164 14.28 -6.83 11.06
N GLU A 165 15.34 -6.82 11.89
CA GLU A 165 15.20 -6.72 13.35
C GLU A 165 14.58 -5.40 13.80
N ASN A 166 14.95 -4.28 13.18
CA ASN A 166 14.36 -2.98 13.47
C ASN A 166 12.87 -2.94 13.13
N ILE A 167 12.47 -3.54 12.01
CA ILE A 167 11.06 -3.71 11.65
C ILE A 167 10.33 -4.53 12.71
N ILE A 168 10.84 -5.72 13.06
CA ILE A 168 10.23 -6.61 14.06
C ILE A 168 10.06 -5.90 15.40
N LYS A 169 11.10 -5.21 15.87
CA LYS A 169 11.11 -4.47 17.14
C LYS A 169 10.04 -3.38 17.20
N ASN A 170 9.76 -2.74 16.06
CA ASN A 170 8.84 -1.61 15.96
C ASN A 170 7.43 -2.00 15.49
N PHE A 171 7.21 -3.27 15.14
CA PHE A 171 5.93 -3.81 14.70
C PHE A 171 4.99 -3.99 15.89
N LYS A 172 3.74 -3.51 15.75
CA LYS A 172 2.71 -3.61 16.79
C LYS A 172 1.31 -3.62 16.20
N LEU A 173 0.34 -3.95 17.04
CA LEU A 173 -1.06 -3.73 16.70
C LEU A 173 -1.36 -2.23 16.61
N LYS A 174 -2.15 -1.87 15.61
CA LYS A 174 -2.64 -0.51 15.44
C LYS A 174 -3.56 -0.16 16.64
N PRO A 175 -3.34 0.99 17.31
CA PRO A 175 -4.22 1.42 18.39
C PRO A 175 -5.64 1.71 17.87
N SER A 176 -6.66 1.39 18.67
CA SER A 176 -8.07 1.62 18.30
C SER A 176 -8.42 3.09 18.11
N LYS A 177 -7.75 4.01 18.82
CA LYS A 177 -7.90 5.46 18.67
C LYS A 177 -7.03 6.08 17.55
N GLY A 178 -6.36 5.24 16.76
CA GLY A 178 -5.36 5.66 15.77
C GLY A 178 -3.95 5.77 16.37
N PRO A 179 -2.90 5.79 15.53
CA PRO A 179 -1.52 5.94 15.99
C PRO A 179 -1.30 7.28 16.72
N ASN A 180 -0.59 7.24 17.85
CA ASN A 180 -0.25 8.42 18.65
C ASN A 180 1.21 8.90 18.45
N GLN A 181 1.91 8.27 17.51
CA GLN A 181 3.30 8.52 17.15
C GLN A 181 3.48 8.31 15.64
N ALA A 182 4.60 8.79 15.10
CA ALA A 182 4.98 8.59 13.72
C ALA A 182 5.21 7.11 13.38
N GLY A 183 4.88 6.74 12.14
CA GLY A 183 4.97 5.38 11.65
C GLY A 183 4.10 5.10 10.43
N LEU A 184 4.00 3.81 10.09
CA LEU A 184 3.23 3.32 8.95
C LEU A 184 2.08 2.43 9.41
N CYS A 185 0.89 2.67 8.88
CA CYS A 185 -0.28 1.83 9.08
C CYS A 185 -0.44 0.81 7.95
N TRP A 186 -0.75 -0.43 8.32
CA TRP A 186 -1.13 -1.46 7.38
C TRP A 186 -2.12 -2.43 8.02
N LYS A 187 -3.36 -2.49 7.49
CA LYS A 187 -4.45 -3.31 8.04
C LYS A 187 -4.65 -3.02 9.55
N ASP A 188 -4.54 -4.05 10.39
CA ASP A 188 -4.65 -3.99 11.85
C ASP A 188 -3.30 -3.73 12.54
N TYR A 189 -2.25 -3.45 11.77
CA TYR A 189 -0.88 -3.32 12.24
C TYR A 189 -0.34 -1.91 12.02
N PHE A 190 0.72 -1.63 12.79
CA PHE A 190 1.43 -0.38 12.75
C PHE A 190 2.93 -0.62 12.98
N ILE A 191 3.76 0.05 12.19
CA ILE A 191 5.22 0.03 12.33
C ILE A 191 5.65 1.40 12.83
N ALA A 192 6.22 1.44 14.02
CA ALA A 192 6.81 2.67 14.55
C ALA A 192 8.01 3.10 13.70
N ASP A 193 7.98 4.34 13.23
CA ASP A 193 9.09 4.94 12.48
C ASP A 193 9.17 6.41 12.90
N ASP A 194 10.33 6.86 13.36
CA ASP A 194 10.51 8.24 13.81
C ASP A 194 10.63 9.24 12.64
N MET A 195 10.67 8.72 11.40
CA MET A 195 10.76 9.49 10.17
C MET A 195 12.01 10.38 10.13
N THR A 196 13.10 9.93 10.74
CA THR A 196 14.40 10.63 10.70
C THR A 196 15.19 10.30 9.44
N GLU A 197 14.95 9.15 8.85
CA GLU A 197 15.56 8.68 7.60
C GLU A 197 14.50 8.55 6.50
N ASN A 198 14.85 8.89 5.26
CA ASN A 198 14.00 8.66 4.10
C ASN A 198 14.05 7.17 3.68
N ARG A 199 13.39 6.32 4.45
CA ARG A 199 13.21 4.90 4.11
C ARG A 199 12.07 4.74 3.12
N PHE A 200 12.33 4.01 2.03
CA PHE A 200 11.30 3.74 1.05
C PHE A 200 10.16 2.93 1.67
N PHE A 201 8.94 3.29 1.29
CA PHE A 201 7.75 2.53 1.65
C PHE A 201 6.73 2.60 0.52
N LEU A 202 5.85 1.62 0.44
CA LEU A 202 4.70 1.58 -0.45
C LEU A 202 3.50 1.03 0.31
N SER A 203 2.33 1.62 0.11
CA SER A 203 1.08 1.18 0.70
C SER A 203 -0.08 1.42 -0.26
N GLU A 204 -0.81 0.37 -0.58
CA GLU A 204 -1.95 0.43 -1.49
C GLU A 204 -3.26 0.04 -0.81
N ALA A 205 -4.36 0.68 -1.22
CA ALA A 205 -5.71 0.25 -0.87
C ALA A 205 -6.67 0.45 -2.03
N PHE A 206 -7.65 -0.45 -2.12
CA PHE A 206 -8.77 -0.40 -3.05
C PHE A 206 -10.05 -0.25 -2.25
N LEU A 207 -10.85 0.76 -2.63
CA LEU A 207 -12.11 1.09 -2.01
C LEU A 207 -13.24 0.70 -2.96
N PHE A 208 -14.16 -0.11 -2.44
CA PHE A 208 -15.38 -0.51 -3.13
C PHE A 208 -16.58 0.02 -2.36
N PHE A 209 -17.56 0.55 -3.08
CA PHE A 209 -18.74 1.18 -2.50
C PHE A 209 -19.96 0.32 -2.84
N PRO A 210 -20.53 -0.45 -1.91
CA PRO A 210 -21.67 -1.33 -2.20
C PRO A 210 -22.87 -0.61 -2.84
N SER A 211 -23.13 0.63 -2.41
CA SER A 211 -24.17 1.49 -2.99
C SER A 211 -23.85 2.00 -4.40
N TYR A 212 -22.60 1.87 -4.86
CA TYR A 212 -22.10 2.29 -6.17
C TYR A 212 -21.10 1.27 -6.72
N PRO A 213 -21.56 0.07 -7.11
CA PRO A 213 -20.68 -1.04 -7.47
C PRO A 213 -19.80 -0.77 -8.70
N GLU A 214 -20.20 0.18 -9.55
CA GLU A 214 -19.43 0.65 -10.71
C GLU A 214 -18.22 1.53 -10.32
N VAL A 215 -18.15 1.97 -9.06
CA VAL A 215 -17.13 2.90 -8.56
C VAL A 215 -16.07 2.12 -7.80
N MET A 216 -14.83 2.24 -8.27
CA MET A 216 -13.65 1.77 -7.56
C MET A 216 -12.66 2.92 -7.42
N VAL A 217 -12.08 3.05 -6.23
CA VAL A 217 -10.99 3.99 -5.97
C VAL A 217 -9.76 3.20 -5.53
N SER A 218 -8.63 3.38 -6.21
CA SER A 218 -7.33 2.95 -5.72
C SER A 218 -6.61 4.15 -5.09
N ILE A 219 -5.93 3.89 -3.98
CA ILE A 219 -5.09 4.84 -3.26
C ILE A 219 -3.73 4.19 -3.10
N GLU A 220 -2.70 4.92 -3.47
CA GLU A 220 -1.30 4.58 -3.26
C GLU A 220 -0.67 5.68 -2.41
N ASN A 221 0.07 5.29 -1.38
CA ASN A 221 0.90 6.17 -0.59
C ASN A 221 2.31 5.57 -0.47
N ARG A 222 3.32 6.36 -0.83
CA ARG A 222 4.72 5.90 -0.82
C ARG A 222 5.70 7.04 -0.64
N ALA A 223 6.96 6.71 -0.41
CA ALA A 223 8.05 7.66 -0.56
C ALA A 223 8.10 8.19 -2.00
N ARG A 224 8.42 9.49 -2.15
CA ARG A 224 8.65 10.08 -3.47
C ARG A 224 9.97 9.55 -4.03
N VAL A 225 10.01 9.32 -5.34
CA VAL A 225 11.21 8.91 -6.07
C VAL A 225 11.51 9.89 -7.20
N GLU A 226 12.75 9.89 -7.69
CA GLU A 226 13.20 10.81 -8.75
C GLU A 226 12.45 10.64 -10.08
N SER A 227 11.96 9.43 -10.36
CA SER A 227 11.20 9.12 -11.58
C SER A 227 9.75 9.64 -11.54
N ASP A 228 9.29 10.18 -10.41
CA ASP A 228 7.95 10.73 -10.30
C ASP A 228 7.79 12.00 -11.11
N THR A 229 6.81 11.98 -12.01
CA THR A 229 6.45 13.13 -12.85
C THR A 229 5.04 13.61 -12.53
N PRO A 230 4.76 14.92 -12.67
CA PRO A 230 3.42 15.47 -12.53
C PRO A 230 2.41 14.72 -13.42
N ILE A 231 1.26 14.35 -12.85
CA ILE A 231 0.25 13.51 -13.50
C ILE A 231 -0.28 14.10 -14.81
N ILE A 232 -0.42 15.44 -14.89
CA ILE A 232 -0.88 16.10 -16.13
C ILE A 232 0.14 15.89 -17.25
N GLN A 233 1.43 16.11 -16.96
CA GLN A 233 2.52 15.91 -17.90
C GLN A 233 2.61 14.45 -18.33
N MET A 234 2.50 13.51 -17.37
CA MET A 234 2.53 12.07 -17.66
C MET A 234 1.37 11.66 -18.57
N ILE A 235 0.15 12.12 -18.31
CA ILE A 235 -1.03 11.80 -19.15
C ILE A 235 -0.89 12.40 -20.55
N GLN A 236 -0.38 13.62 -20.68
CA GLN A 236 -0.14 14.24 -21.99
C GLN A 236 0.85 13.42 -22.81
N LYS A 237 2.00 13.07 -22.22
CA LYS A 237 3.01 12.21 -22.85
C LYS A 237 2.42 10.85 -23.26
N ASN A 238 1.65 10.22 -22.37
CA ASN A 238 1.02 8.93 -22.66
C ASN A 238 0.01 9.03 -23.81
N ARG A 239 -0.72 10.14 -23.94
CA ARG A 239 -1.69 10.37 -25.04
C ARG A 239 -1.01 10.56 -26.39
N GLU A 240 0.12 11.24 -26.43
CA GLU A 240 0.92 11.41 -27.64
C GLU A 240 1.39 10.05 -28.19
N GLN A 241 1.68 9.11 -27.29
CA GLN A 241 2.14 7.76 -27.62
C GLN A 241 1.02 6.77 -27.98
N ILE A 242 -0.26 7.17 -27.92
CA ILE A 242 -1.37 6.28 -28.31
C ILE A 242 -1.34 6.07 -29.83
N PRO A 243 -1.37 4.81 -30.32
CA PRO A 243 -1.51 4.50 -31.75
C PRO A 243 -2.73 5.17 -32.40
N GLU A 244 -2.57 5.66 -33.63
CA GLU A 244 -3.65 6.36 -34.36
C GLU A 244 -4.89 5.48 -34.57
N GLU A 245 -4.73 4.17 -34.69
CA GLU A 245 -5.82 3.20 -34.78
C GLU A 245 -6.71 3.24 -33.53
N LEU A 246 -6.11 3.35 -32.34
CA LEU A 246 -6.86 3.44 -31.08
C LEU A 246 -7.57 4.79 -30.94
N LYS A 247 -6.96 5.89 -31.42
CA LYS A 247 -7.60 7.22 -31.44
C LYS A 247 -8.83 7.27 -32.36
N LYS A 248 -8.88 6.43 -33.39
CA LYS A 248 -10.05 6.27 -34.29
C LYS A 248 -11.18 5.46 -33.66
N VAL A 249 -10.87 4.55 -32.73
CA VAL A 249 -11.88 3.70 -32.06
C VAL A 249 -12.46 4.40 -30.83
N PHE A 250 -11.64 5.14 -30.10
CA PHE A 250 -12.04 5.82 -28.87
C PHE A 250 -12.11 7.34 -29.04
N LYS A 251 -13.15 7.94 -28.45
CA LYS A 251 -13.23 9.36 -28.16
C LYS A 251 -12.79 9.54 -26.71
N VAL A 252 -11.76 10.35 -26.53
CA VAL A 252 -11.22 10.72 -25.22
C VAL A 252 -11.42 12.21 -25.05
N SER A 253 -12.04 12.62 -23.95
CA SER A 253 -12.25 14.04 -23.65
C SER A 253 -12.01 14.32 -22.18
N ASP A 254 -11.25 15.37 -21.90
CA ASP A 254 -11.09 15.86 -20.54
C ASP A 254 -12.35 16.56 -20.05
N ILE A 255 -12.82 16.11 -18.89
CA ILE A 255 -13.87 16.78 -18.12
C ILE A 255 -13.23 17.90 -17.29
N ARG A 256 -12.06 17.63 -16.70
CA ARG A 256 -11.26 18.59 -15.93
C ARG A 256 -9.79 18.20 -15.96
N SER A 257 -8.90 19.20 -16.00
CA SER A 257 -7.46 19.03 -15.84
C SER A 257 -6.88 20.27 -15.18
N GLY A 258 -6.03 20.13 -14.16
CA GLY A 258 -5.37 21.25 -13.51
C GLY A 258 -5.01 21.01 -12.04
N SER A 259 -4.51 22.05 -11.37
CA SER A 259 -4.19 22.01 -9.95
C SER A 259 -5.46 21.85 -9.10
N ARG A 260 -5.41 20.97 -8.10
CA ARG A 260 -6.48 20.74 -7.13
C ARG A 260 -5.89 20.52 -5.76
N GLU A 261 -6.12 21.46 -4.85
CA GLU A 261 -5.73 21.33 -3.45
C GLU A 261 -6.76 20.47 -2.69
N ILE A 262 -6.28 19.53 -1.89
CA ILE A 262 -7.10 18.73 -0.96
C ILE A 262 -6.44 18.78 0.41
N ASN A 263 -7.12 19.38 1.40
CA ASN A 263 -6.64 19.47 2.79
C ASN A 263 -5.21 20.05 2.92
N GLY A 264 -4.89 21.10 2.17
CA GLY A 264 -3.56 21.72 2.16
C GLY A 264 -2.56 21.08 1.19
N LEU A 265 -2.86 19.90 0.64
CA LEU A 265 -2.00 19.19 -0.30
C LEU A 265 -2.26 19.70 -1.71
N LYS A 266 -1.29 20.44 -2.25
CA LYS A 266 -1.34 21.05 -3.59
C LYS A 266 -1.05 20.00 -4.66
N GLY A 267 -2.07 19.21 -5.00
CA GLY A 267 -1.97 18.19 -6.04
C GLY A 267 -2.42 18.66 -7.42
N GLU A 268 -2.32 17.75 -8.37
CA GLU A 268 -2.85 17.86 -9.72
C GLU A 268 -3.97 16.84 -9.93
N GLU A 269 -4.93 17.17 -10.78
CA GLU A 269 -6.02 16.27 -11.14
C GLU A 269 -6.25 16.24 -12.65
N VAL A 270 -6.59 15.05 -13.15
CA VAL A 270 -7.12 14.86 -14.49
C VAL A 270 -8.34 13.96 -14.41
N MET A 271 -9.46 14.40 -14.98
CA MET A 271 -10.68 13.63 -15.11
C MET A 271 -11.03 13.53 -16.58
N THR A 272 -11.12 12.30 -17.08
CA THR A 272 -11.25 11.99 -18.49
C THR A 272 -12.45 11.08 -18.71
N HIS A 273 -13.23 11.37 -19.74
CA HIS A 273 -14.27 10.52 -20.26
C HIS A 273 -13.76 9.73 -21.46
N TYR A 274 -14.00 8.43 -21.45
CA TYR A 274 -13.64 7.50 -22.50
C TYR A 274 -14.89 6.90 -23.10
N GLN A 275 -15.11 7.09 -24.40
CA GLN A 275 -16.26 6.56 -25.12
C GLN A 275 -15.81 5.86 -26.40
N GLN A 276 -16.32 4.66 -26.67
CA GLN A 276 -16.08 4.02 -27.96
C GLN A 276 -16.99 4.65 -29.02
N ARG A 277 -16.43 5.12 -30.14
CA ARG A 277 -17.14 5.96 -31.13
C ARG A 277 -18.27 5.27 -31.88
N LEU A 278 -18.21 3.94 -32.01
CA LEU A 278 -19.18 3.12 -32.74
C LEU A 278 -19.99 2.19 -31.83
N SER A 279 -19.98 2.47 -30.52
CA SER A 279 -20.78 1.74 -29.54
C SER A 279 -21.88 2.65 -29.00
N PHE A 280 -23.06 2.07 -28.74
CA PHE A 280 -24.16 2.76 -28.06
C PHE A 280 -23.92 2.93 -26.55
N GLY A 281 -22.77 2.45 -26.04
CA GLY A 281 -22.39 2.62 -24.64
C GLY A 281 -22.07 4.07 -24.29
N ARG A 282 -22.47 4.49 -23.09
CA ARG A 282 -22.15 5.80 -22.50
C ARG A 282 -20.64 6.04 -22.38
N GLY A 283 -19.82 4.98 -22.32
CA GLY A 283 -18.41 5.07 -21.99
C GLY A 283 -18.18 4.96 -20.48
N PHE A 284 -17.01 5.38 -20.02
CA PHE A 284 -16.64 5.38 -18.61
C PHE A 284 -15.82 6.62 -18.26
N GLU A 285 -15.85 7.01 -16.99
CA GLU A 285 -15.03 8.10 -16.46
C GLU A 285 -13.85 7.55 -15.67
N SER A 286 -12.67 8.14 -15.88
CA SER A 286 -11.48 7.90 -15.07
C SER A 286 -10.98 9.22 -14.52
N GLY A 287 -10.83 9.32 -13.21
CA GLY A 287 -10.29 10.48 -12.53
C GLY A 287 -9.02 10.11 -11.77
N VAL A 288 -7.94 10.85 -11.96
CA VAL A 288 -6.72 10.72 -11.17
C VAL A 288 -6.45 12.01 -10.41
N TRP A 289 -6.01 11.88 -9.18
CA TRP A 289 -5.42 12.98 -8.41
C TRP A 289 -4.07 12.52 -7.87
N GLN A 290 -3.07 13.38 -7.96
CA GLN A 290 -1.71 13.10 -7.52
C GLN A 290 -1.18 14.27 -6.70
N TYR A 291 -0.54 13.94 -5.58
CA TYR A 291 0.31 14.83 -4.83
C TYR A 291 1.71 14.22 -4.78
N LEU A 292 2.70 14.97 -5.26
CA LEU A 292 4.06 14.42 -5.41
C LEU A 292 4.79 14.26 -4.07
N GLY A 293 4.45 15.06 -3.05
CA GLY A 293 5.27 15.19 -1.85
C GLY A 293 6.64 15.80 -2.17
N THR A 294 7.58 15.64 -1.24
CA THR A 294 8.94 16.19 -1.35
C THR A 294 9.96 15.06 -1.45
N LEU A 295 10.92 15.20 -2.36
CA LEU A 295 11.97 14.20 -2.53
C LEU A 295 12.85 14.23 -1.28
N ASP A 296 13.18 13.07 -0.74
CA ASP A 296 13.98 12.92 0.48
C ASP A 296 13.37 13.50 1.77
N ASP A 297 12.09 13.85 1.76
CA ASP A 297 11.36 14.21 2.97
C ASP A 297 10.48 13.03 3.45
N PRO A 298 10.85 12.32 4.52
CA PRO A 298 10.04 11.23 5.05
C PRO A 298 8.66 11.73 5.54
N THR A 299 8.51 12.99 5.91
CA THR A 299 7.24 13.52 6.42
C THR A 299 6.27 13.97 5.33
N ASP A 300 6.74 14.08 4.08
CA ASP A 300 5.97 14.59 2.95
C ASP A 300 5.94 13.58 1.79
N SER A 301 5.08 12.57 1.95
CA SER A 301 5.00 11.42 1.05
C SER A 301 4.17 11.67 -0.22
N TYR A 302 4.49 10.93 -1.26
CA TYR A 302 3.70 10.83 -2.49
C TYR A 302 2.33 10.19 -2.22
N ILE A 303 1.29 10.72 -2.85
CA ILE A 303 -0.07 10.19 -2.81
C ILE A 303 -0.64 10.16 -4.23
N PHE A 304 -1.15 9.01 -4.64
CA PHE A 304 -1.87 8.86 -5.90
C PHE A 304 -3.23 8.23 -5.67
N ARG A 305 -4.25 8.80 -6.31
CA ARG A 305 -5.63 8.33 -6.22
C ARG A 305 -6.20 8.17 -7.62
N LEU A 306 -6.59 6.95 -7.97
CA LEU A 306 -7.30 6.65 -9.21
C LEU A 306 -8.74 6.26 -8.90
N ARG A 307 -9.69 6.96 -9.50
CA ARG A 307 -11.12 6.65 -9.48
C ARG A 307 -11.52 6.17 -10.86
N LYS A 308 -12.18 5.01 -10.93
CA LYS A 308 -12.85 4.53 -12.15
C LYS A 308 -14.35 4.42 -11.88
N CYS A 309 -15.13 4.87 -12.86
CA CYS A 309 -16.58 4.79 -12.88
C CYS A 309 -17.01 4.21 -14.22
N ARG A 310 -17.56 3.00 -14.21
CA ARG A 310 -18.10 2.35 -15.41
C ARG A 310 -19.60 2.53 -15.52
#